data_AF-A0A1Y4H9U0-F1
#
_entry.id   AF-A0A1Y4H9U0-F1
#
_cell.length_a   1.000
_cell.length_b   1.000
_cell.length_c   1.000
_cell.angle_alpha   90.00
_cell.angle_beta   90.00
_cell.angle_gamma   90.00
#
_symmetry.space_group_name_H-M   'P 1'
#
loop_
_entity.id
_entity.type
_entity.pdbx_description
1 polymer ?
#
loop_
_entity_poly.entity_id
_entity_poly.type
_entity_poly.pdbx_seq_one_letter_code
_entity_poly.pdbx_strand_id
1 'polypeptide(L)'
;MPRGVRKQVEYTGKAAKAQEKVLRLQEELQQARQELKAAYREQLREEKAAAGKKAKEDQAILLRAFKNSGKSVEEVLQAIGAQ
;
A
#
# COMPACT_ATOMS: atom_id res chain seq x y z
N MET A 1 0.41 -28.71 44.90
CA MET A 1 0.41 -27.29 45.30
C MET A 1 -0.30 -26.47 44.23
N PRO A 2 -1.30 -25.63 44.58
CA PRO A 2 -1.97 -24.78 43.60
C PRO A 2 -0.97 -23.75 43.05
N ARG A 3 -0.83 -23.71 41.72
CA ARG A 3 0.14 -22.85 41.03
C ARG A 3 -0.32 -21.39 41.10
N GLY A 4 0.32 -20.62 41.99
CA GLY A 4 0.50 -19.17 41.97
C GLY A 4 -0.62 -18.31 41.37
N VAL A 5 -1.46 -17.74 42.24
CA VAL A 5 -2.37 -16.64 41.90
C VAL A 5 -1.53 -15.49 41.34
N ARG A 6 -1.79 -15.08 40.08
CA ARG A 6 -1.16 -13.88 39.49
C ARG A 6 -1.63 -12.66 40.28
N LYS A 7 -0.74 -12.01 41.02
CA LYS A 7 -1.03 -10.73 41.67
C LYS A 7 -1.23 -9.66 40.60
N GLN A 8 -2.32 -8.90 40.68
CA GLN A 8 -2.47 -7.67 39.91
C GLN A 8 -1.37 -6.71 40.32
N VAL A 9 -0.62 -6.21 39.34
CA VAL A 9 0.43 -5.21 39.55
C VAL A 9 -0.23 -3.85 39.37
N GLU A 10 -0.54 -3.20 40.49
CA GLU A 10 -0.91 -1.79 40.51
C GLU A 10 0.35 -0.95 40.65
N TYR A 11 0.67 -0.17 39.62
CA TYR A 11 1.81 0.73 39.67
C TYR A 11 1.43 1.99 40.45
N THR A 12 2.31 2.41 41.37
CA THR A 12 2.10 3.59 42.22
C THR A 12 3.28 4.57 42.10
N GLY A 13 3.07 5.83 42.52
CA GLY A 13 4.13 6.84 42.60
C GLY A 13 4.85 7.09 41.26
N LYS A 14 6.17 6.91 41.24
CA LYS A 14 6.99 7.09 40.01
C LYS A 14 6.65 6.07 38.93
N ALA A 15 6.26 4.85 39.31
CA ALA A 15 5.92 3.80 38.36
C ALA A 15 4.56 4.08 37.68
N ALA A 16 3.58 4.64 38.41
CA ALA A 16 2.31 5.08 37.83
C ALA A 16 2.53 6.17 36.76
N LYS A 17 3.34 7.19 37.08
CA LYS A 17 3.69 8.25 36.12
C LYS A 17 4.41 7.72 34.88
N ALA A 18 5.28 6.72 35.05
CA ALA A 18 5.93 6.05 33.93
C ALA A 18 4.91 5.26 33.09
N GLN A 19 3.95 4.58 33.72
CA GLN A 19 2.88 3.87 33.04
C GLN A 19 1.96 4.81 32.25
N GLU A 20 1.57 5.94 32.81
CA GLU A 20 0.80 6.97 32.10
C GLU A 20 1.54 7.46 30.85
N LYS A 21 2.85 7.71 30.97
CA LYS A 21 3.68 8.08 29.82
C LYS A 21 3.75 6.96 28.78
N VAL A 22 3.85 5.70 29.21
CA VAL A 22 3.84 4.54 28.31
C VAL A 22 2.50 4.43 27.57
N LEU A 23 1.37 4.62 28.26
CA LEU A 23 0.04 4.59 27.63
C LEU A 23 -0.10 5.70 26.58
N ARG A 24 0.30 6.92 26.92
CA ARG A 24 0.29 8.04 25.98
C ARG A 24 1.16 7.77 24.75
N LEU A 25 2.38 7.28 24.94
CA LEU A 25 3.26 6.93 23.82
C LEU A 25 2.71 5.76 22.98
N GLN A 26 1.97 4.84 23.59
CA GLN A 26 1.29 3.77 22.85
C GLN A 26 0.15 4.32 21.98
N GLU A 27 -0.62 5.28 22.48
CA GLU A 27 -1.66 5.97 21.71
C GLU A 27 -1.05 6.75 20.54
N GLU A 28 -0.01 7.55 20.80
CA GLU A 28 0.72 8.30 19.76
C GLU A 28 1.32 7.36 18.71
N LEU A 29 1.90 6.22 19.12
CA LEU A 29 2.41 5.20 18.20
C LEU A 29 1.30 4.55 17.37
N GLN A 30 0.13 4.29 17.97
CA GLN A 30 -1.00 3.74 17.24
C GLN A 30 -1.53 4.72 16.20
N GLN A 31 -1.64 6.01 16.53
CA GLN A 31 -2.02 7.07 15.60
C GLN A 31 -1.02 7.19 14.45
N ALA A 32 0.28 7.31 14.75
CA ALA A 32 1.33 7.39 13.74
C ALA A 32 1.34 6.17 12.80
N ARG A 33 1.05 4.97 13.30
CA ARG A 33 0.91 3.76 12.47
C ARG A 33 -0.31 3.81 11.55
N GLN A 34 -1.42 4.40 11.99
CA GLN A 34 -2.61 4.55 11.15
C GLN A 34 -2.36 5.58 10.05
N GLU A 35 -1.73 6.71 10.38
CA GLU A 35 -1.33 7.73 9.41
C GLU A 35 -0.36 7.17 8.37
N LEU A 36 0.67 6.43 8.79
CA LEU A 36 1.60 5.76 7.88
C LEU A 36 0.87 4.81 6.92
N LYS A 37 -0.07 4.00 7.44
CA LYS A 37 -0.88 3.11 6.60
C LYS A 37 -1.78 3.86 5.63
N ALA A 38 -2.31 5.01 6.03
CA ALA A 38 -3.13 5.86 5.16
C ALA A 38 -2.29 6.47 4.03
N ALA A 39 -1.15 7.07 4.37
CA ALA A 39 -0.21 7.65 3.40
C ALA A 39 0.29 6.60 2.40
N TYR A 40 0.66 5.41 2.87
CA TYR A 40 1.09 4.34 1.96
C TYR A 40 -0.02 3.85 1.02
N ARG A 41 -1.27 3.79 1.50
CA ARG A 41 -2.41 3.46 0.64
C ARG A 41 -2.67 4.52 -0.43
N GLU A 42 -2.46 5.80 -0.08
CA GLU A 42 -2.59 6.91 -1.01
C GLU A 42 -1.51 6.85 -2.10
N GLN A 43 -0.24 6.68 -1.70
CA GLN A 43 0.88 6.45 -2.63
C GLN A 43 0.58 5.31 -3.60
N LEU A 44 0.13 4.16 -3.12
CA LEU A 44 -0.22 3.02 -3.98
C LEU A 44 -1.37 3.33 -4.95
N ARG A 45 -2.32 4.20 -4.59
CA ARG A 45 -3.40 4.62 -5.48
C ARG A 45 -2.88 5.55 -6.57
N GLU A 46 -2.01 6.49 -6.21
CA GLU A 46 -1.38 7.41 -7.16
C GLU A 46 -0.48 6.67 -8.15
N GLU A 47 0.35 5.75 -7.68
CA GLU A 47 1.20 4.91 -8.54
C GLU A 47 0.37 4.07 -9.51
N LYS A 48 -0.73 3.45 -9.03
CA LYS A 48 -1.65 2.70 -9.91
C LYS A 48 -2.36 3.60 -10.92
N ALA A 49 -2.76 4.80 -10.51
CA ALA A 49 -3.40 5.76 -11.41
C ALA A 49 -2.41 6.25 -12.49
N ALA A 50 -1.16 6.51 -12.11
CA ALA A 50 -0.10 6.89 -13.04
C ALA A 50 0.23 5.75 -14.02
N ALA A 51 0.38 4.51 -13.52
CA ALA A 51 0.59 3.34 -14.37
C ALA A 51 -0.59 3.10 -15.33
N GLY A 52 -1.83 3.28 -14.87
CA GLY A 52 -3.02 3.16 -15.71
C GLY A 52 -3.10 4.25 -16.79
N LYS A 53 -2.68 5.49 -16.50
CA LYS A 53 -2.61 6.56 -17.50
C LYS A 53 -1.54 6.25 -18.55
N LYS A 54 -0.34 5.86 -18.12
CA LYS A 54 0.76 5.50 -19.02
C LYS A 54 0.39 4.32 -19.92
N ALA A 55 -0.23 3.26 -19.39
CA ALA A 55 -0.69 2.12 -20.19
C ALA A 55 -1.73 2.53 -21.26
N LYS A 56 -2.65 3.45 -20.93
CA LYS A 56 -3.62 3.98 -21.90
C LYS A 56 -2.96 4.84 -22.97
N GLU A 57 -1.99 5.66 -22.60
CA GLU A 57 -1.21 6.47 -23.54
C GLU A 57 -0.39 5.58 -24.48
N ASP A 58 0.33 4.59 -23.95
CA ASP A 58 1.09 3.62 -24.74
C ASP A 58 0.16 2.85 -25.69
N GLN A 59 -1.01 2.39 -25.22
CA GLN A 59 -1.99 1.72 -26.07
C GLN A 59 -2.53 2.65 -27.16
N ALA A 60 -2.79 3.92 -26.87
CA ALA A 60 -3.24 4.90 -27.85
C ALA A 60 -2.17 5.20 -28.91
N ILE A 61 -0.90 5.27 -28.51
CA ILE A 61 0.24 5.42 -29.42
C ILE A 61 0.35 4.19 -30.33
N LEU A 62 0.30 2.99 -29.77
CA LEU A 62 0.34 1.74 -30.52
C LEU A 62 -0.84 1.63 -31.51
N LEU A 63 -2.05 1.98 -31.09
CA LEU A 63 -3.23 1.98 -31.97
C LEU A 63 -3.11 2.98 -33.11
N ARG A 64 -2.56 4.17 -32.86
CA ARG A 64 -2.30 5.17 -33.91
C ARG A 64 -1.22 4.69 -34.87
N ALA A 65 -0.12 4.13 -34.36
CA ALA A 65 0.94 3.56 -35.18
C ALA A 65 0.43 2.41 -36.04
N PHE A 66 -0.40 1.52 -35.47
CA PHE A 66 -1.06 0.44 -36.20
C PHE A 66 -1.95 0.98 -37.32
N LYS A 67 -2.84 1.94 -37.03
CA LYS A 67 -3.69 2.58 -38.05
C LYS A 67 -2.89 3.24 -39.17
N ASN A 68 -1.80 3.92 -38.84
CA ASN A 68 -0.93 4.56 -39.82
C ASN A 68 -0.10 3.56 -40.63
N SER A 69 0.14 2.35 -40.11
CA SER A 69 0.91 1.31 -40.80
C SER A 69 0.12 0.64 -41.94
N GLY A 70 -1.21 0.77 -41.95
CA GLY A 70 -2.08 0.15 -42.96
C GLY A 70 -2.12 -1.38 -42.95
N LYS A 71 -1.44 -2.03 -41.99
CA LYS A 71 -1.38 -3.49 -41.87
C LYS A 71 -2.65 -4.05 -41.27
N SER A 72 -3.05 -5.24 -41.71
CA SER A 72 -4.18 -5.94 -41.08
C SER A 72 -3.78 -6.50 -39.70
N VAL A 73 -4.79 -6.85 -38.89
CA VAL A 73 -4.54 -7.46 -37.57
C VAL A 73 -3.85 -8.81 -37.74
N GLU A 74 -4.27 -9.64 -38.71
CA GLU A 74 -3.63 -10.94 -38.96
C GLU A 74 -2.15 -10.81 -39.37
N GLU A 75 -1.81 -9.82 -40.20
CA GLU A 75 -0.42 -9.59 -40.62
C GLU A 75 0.48 -9.20 -39.45
N VAL A 76 -0.03 -8.38 -38.53
CA VAL A 76 0.72 -8.00 -37.32
C VAL A 76 0.84 -9.16 -36.35
N LEU A 77 -0.21 -9.96 -36.17
CA LEU A 77 -0.18 -11.17 -35.35
C LEU A 77 0.82 -12.20 -35.88
N GLN A 78 0.84 -12.42 -37.20
CA GLN A 78 1.83 -13.27 -37.87
C GLN A 78 3.26 -12.73 -37.69
N ALA A 79 3.46 -11.41 -37.80
CA ALA A 79 4.79 -10.80 -37.66
C ALA A 79 5.38 -10.93 -36.24
N ILE A 80 4.53 -11.00 -35.21
CA ILE A 80 4.96 -11.19 -33.81
C ILE A 80 4.87 -12.65 -33.34
N GLY A 81 4.49 -13.58 -34.22
CA GLY A 81 4.36 -15.01 -33.90
C GLY A 81 3.24 -15.33 -32.89
N ALA A 82 2.25 -14.44 -32.75
CA ALA A 82 1.06 -14.71 -31.97
C ALA A 82 0.04 -15.42 -32.89
N GLN A 83 -0.21 -16.70 -32.62
CA GLN A 83 -1.23 -17.49 -33.32
C GLN A 83 -2.61 -17.24 -32.74
#